data_AF-A0A094PC14-F1
#
_entry.id   AF-A0A094PC14-F1
#
_cell.length_a   1.000
_cell.length_b   1.000
_cell.length_c   1.000
_cell.angle_alpha   90.00
_cell.angle_beta   90.00
_cell.angle_gamma   90.00
#
_symmetry.space_group_name_H-M   'P 1'
#
loop_
_entity.id
_entity.type
_entity.pdbx_description
1 polymer ?
#
loop_
_entity_poly.entity_id
_entity_poly.type
_entity_poly.pdbx_seq_one_letter_code
_entity_poly.pdbx_strand_id
1 'polypeptide(L)' 'IILTTPPSDRAIDADDIAAALSLPPDVLVIVQPDPVVALVEARAYAAQSLKGAVVVSGSISLVGLTLACAIEEKWS' A
#
# COMPACT_ATOMS: atom_id res chain seq x y z
N ILE A 1 -6.52 -1.37 -5.60
CA ILE A 1 -5.77 -0.38 -4.81
C ILE A 1 -5.78 -0.86 -3.37
N ILE A 2 -4.63 -0.84 -2.69
CA ILE A 2 -4.57 -1.09 -1.24
C ILE A 2 -4.32 0.24 -0.57
N LEU A 3 -5.22 0.65 0.33
CA LEU A 3 -5.09 1.83 1.17
C LEU A 3 -4.51 1.40 2.51
N THR A 4 -3.56 2.17 3.02
CA THR A 4 -2.88 1.90 4.29
C THR A 4 -2.55 3.20 5.01
N THR A 5 -2.30 3.10 6.32
CA THR A 5 -1.89 4.24 7.14
C THR A 5 -0.35 4.31 7.21
N PRO A 6 0.28 5.38 6.68
CA PRO A 6 1.73 5.56 6.80
C PRO A 6 2.19 5.67 8.25
N PRO A 7 3.46 5.32 8.57
CA PRO A 7 4.03 5.54 9.89
C PRO A 7 4.36 7.04 10.09
N SER A 8 3.33 7.84 10.33
CA SER A 8 3.45 9.27 10.59
C SER A 8 2.30 9.75 11.46
N ASP A 9 2.59 10.56 12.48
CA ASP A 9 1.56 11.17 13.33
C ASP A 9 0.63 12.14 12.57
N ARG A 10 1.02 12.55 11.36
CA ARG A 10 0.21 13.39 10.46
C ARG A 10 -0.51 12.59 9.38
N ALA A 11 -0.46 11.26 9.45
CA ALA A 11 -1.16 10.40 8.50
C ALA A 11 -2.67 10.58 8.63
N ILE A 12 -3.36 10.52 7.49
CA ILE A 12 -4.81 10.32 7.46
C ILE A 12 -5.03 8.81 7.54
N ASP A 13 -6.01 8.39 8.33
CA ASP A 13 -6.35 6.98 8.45
C ASP A 13 -6.82 6.39 7.11
N ALA A 14 -6.46 5.13 6.86
CA ALA A 14 -6.83 4.45 5.62
C ALA A 14 -8.36 4.34 5.44
N ASP A 15 -9.11 4.15 6.53
CA ASP A 15 -10.57 4.10 6.52
C ASP A 15 -11.17 5.46 6.18
N ASP A 16 -10.60 6.55 6.70
CA ASP A 16 -11.04 7.91 6.39
C ASP A 16 -10.81 8.26 4.92
N ILE A 17 -9.68 7.86 4.35
CA ILE A 17 -9.42 7.99 2.91
C ILE A 17 -10.43 7.15 2.11
N ALA A 18 -10.67 5.90 2.52
CA ALA A 18 -11.63 5.02 1.84
C ALA A 18 -13.04 5.61 1.81
N ALA A 19 -13.48 6.21 2.91
CA ALA A 19 -14.78 6.87 3.02
C ALA A 19 -14.89 8.14 2.14
N ALA A 20 -13.78 8.84 1.93
CA ALA A 20 -13.73 10.06 1.11
C ALA A 20 -13.52 9.79 -0.40
N LEU A 21 -13.13 8.57 -0.78
CA LEU A 21 -12.86 8.22 -2.17
C LEU A 21 -14.15 8.09 -2.99
N SER A 22 -14.18 8.78 -4.12
CA SER A 22 -15.20 8.59 -5.16
C SER A 22 -14.54 7.92 -6.37
N LEU A 23 -14.62 6.59 -6.45
CA LEU A 23 -14.05 5.80 -7.53
C LEU A 23 -15.13 5.08 -8.35
N PRO A 24 -14.84 4.72 -9.62
CA PRO A 24 -15.69 3.85 -10.40
C PRO A 24 -15.94 2.49 -9.71
N PRO A 25 -17.12 1.85 -9.89
CA PRO A 25 -17.49 0.61 -9.17
C PRO A 25 -16.60 -0.59 -9.47
N ASP A 26 -15.91 -0.58 -10.60
CA ASP A 26 -14.99 -1.63 -11.05
C ASP A 26 -13.60 -1.52 -10.43
N VAL A 27 -13.31 -0.43 -9.70
CA VAL A 27 -12.04 -0.28 -8.99
C VAL A 27 -12.11 -1.04 -7.66
N LEU A 28 -11.40 -2.16 -7.59
CA LEU A 28 -11.21 -2.88 -6.33
C LEU A 28 -10.37 -2.04 -5.36
N VAL A 29 -10.96 -1.70 -4.21
CA VAL A 29 -10.28 -1.04 -3.08
C VAL A 29 -10.23 -2.01 -1.91
N ILE A 30 -9.04 -2.18 -1.34
CA ILE A 30 -8.78 -2.95 -0.13
C ILE A 30 -8.24 -1.97 0.90
N VAL A 31 -8.77 -2.00 2.11
CA VAL A 31 -8.23 -1.22 3.24
C VAL A 31 -7.44 -2.18 4.11
N GLN A 32 -6.15 -1.91 4.27
CA GLN A 32 -5.24 -2.64 5.13
C GLN A 32 -4.46 -1.60 5.94
N PRO A 33 -4.89 -1.28 7.18
CA PRO A 33 -4.30 -0.18 7.96
C PRO A 33 -2.82 -0.38 8.28
N ASP A 34 -2.36 -1.63 8.43
CA ASP A 34 -0.95 -1.93 8.69
C ASP A 34 -0.13 -1.85 7.38
N PRO A 35 0.79 -0.89 7.25
CA PRO A 35 1.54 -0.68 6.02
C PRO A 35 2.51 -1.82 5.69
N VAL A 36 2.96 -2.60 6.67
CA VAL A 36 3.82 -3.76 6.40
C VAL A 36 2.98 -4.87 5.78
N VAL A 37 1.79 -5.14 6.34
CA VAL A 37 0.85 -6.14 5.79
C VAL A 37 0.38 -5.73 4.40
N ALA A 38 0.04 -4.46 4.20
CA ALA A 38 -0.39 -3.92 2.91
C ALA A 38 0.66 -4.13 1.81
N LEU A 39 1.94 -3.95 2.13
CA LEU A 39 3.04 -4.17 1.19
C LEU A 39 3.19 -5.65 0.81
N VAL A 40 3.07 -6.56 1.78
CA VAL A 40 3.11 -8.01 1.54
C VAL A 40 1.95 -8.44 0.64
N GLU A 41 0.73 -7.96 0.94
CA GLU A 41 -0.46 -8.22 0.13
C GLU A 41 -0.29 -7.67 -1.30
N ALA A 42 0.14 -6.41 -1.45
CA ALA A 42 0.38 -5.80 -2.75
C ALA A 42 1.38 -6.61 -3.59
N ARG A 43 2.46 -7.07 -2.95
CA ARG A 43 3.47 -7.90 -3.61
C ARG A 43 2.91 -9.27 -3.99
N ALA A 44 2.09 -9.88 -3.14
CA ALA A 44 1.41 -11.13 -3.45
C ALA A 44 0.44 -10.97 -4.65
N TYR A 45 -0.26 -9.84 -4.76
CA TYR A 45 -1.07 -9.53 -5.93
C TYR A 45 -0.23 -9.34 -7.19
N ALA A 46 0.88 -8.61 -7.11
CA ALA A 46 1.78 -8.41 -8.26
C ALA A 46 2.37 -9.75 -8.75
N ALA A 47 2.72 -10.67 -7.85
CA ALA A 47 3.26 -11.97 -8.19
C ALA A 47 2.29 -12.88 -8.99
N GLN A 48 1.00 -12.58 -8.98
CA GLN A 48 -0.01 -13.33 -9.77
C GLN A 48 0.02 -12.99 -11.26
N SER A 49 0.79 -11.96 -11.66
CA SER A 49 0.95 -11.55 -13.06
C SER A 49 2.41 -11.65 -13.50
N LEU A 50 2.63 -12.11 -14.74
CA LEU A 50 3.97 -12.23 -15.33
C LEU A 50 4.76 -10.90 -15.34
N LYS A 51 4.04 -9.77 -15.36
CA LYS A 51 4.62 -8.42 -15.35
C LYS A 51 4.03 -7.55 -14.24
N GLY A 52 3.54 -8.16 -13.17
CA GLY A 52 2.97 -7.41 -12.06
C GLY A 52 4.00 -6.52 -11.39
N ALA A 53 3.56 -5.32 -11.01
CA ALA A 53 4.37 -4.35 -10.29
C ALA A 53 3.51 -3.69 -9.21
N VAL A 54 4.16 -3.24 -8.14
CA VAL A 54 3.54 -2.46 -7.07
C VAL A 54 4.02 -1.02 -7.18
N VAL A 55 3.08 -0.07 -7.16
CA VAL A 55 3.37 1.35 -7.03
C VAL A 55 2.99 1.79 -5.63
N VAL A 56 3.97 2.27 -4.87
CA VAL A 56 3.77 2.85 -3.54
C VAL A 56 3.87 4.36 -3.66
N SER A 57 2.84 5.08 -3.18
CA SER A 57 2.74 6.53 -3.32
C SER A 57 1.89 7.15 -2.19
N GLY A 58 1.75 8.47 -2.21
CA GLY A 58 0.92 9.23 -1.27
C GLY A 58 1.63 9.70 0.00
N SER A 59 2.78 9.11 0.35
CA SER A 59 3.56 9.54 1.52
C SER A 59 5.04 9.17 1.39
N ILE A 60 5.93 10.12 1.68
CA ILE A 60 7.38 9.87 1.70
C ILE A 60 7.78 8.91 2.82
N SER A 61 7.09 8.94 3.97
CA SER A 61 7.33 8.00 5.07
C SER A 61 6.92 6.58 4.70
N LEU A 62 5.85 6.42 3.92
CA LEU A 62 5.44 5.11 3.41
C LEU A 62 6.46 4.55 2.41
N VAL A 63 7.00 5.41 1.53
CA VAL A 63 8.08 5.02 0.61
C VAL A 63 9.34 4.64 1.39
N GLY A 64 9.71 5.40 2.42
CA GLY A 64 10.84 5.08 3.30
C GLY A 64 10.68 3.72 3.99
N LEU A 65 9.51 3.45 4.54
CA LEU A 65 9.17 2.14 5.12
C LEU A 65 9.29 1.02 4.08
N THR A 66 8.77 1.24 2.87
CA THR A 66 8.83 0.25 1.79
C THR A 66 10.26 -0.11 1.44
N LEU A 67 11.16 0.88 1.36
CA LEU A 67 12.58 0.65 1.10
C LEU A 67 13.22 -0.15 2.25
N ALA A 68 12.88 0.15 3.50
CA ALA A 68 13.38 -0.60 4.65
C ALA A 68 12.92 -2.07 4.60
N CYS A 69 11.63 -2.32 4.36
CA CYS A 69 11.09 -3.68 4.20
C CYS A 69 11.75 -4.41 3.02
N ALA A 70 11.94 -3.74 1.88
CA ALA A 70 12.59 -4.35 0.72
C ALA A 70 14.03 -4.80 1.01
N ILE A 71 14.78 -4.01 1.79
CA ILE A 71 16.14 -4.35 2.22
C ILE A 71 16.12 -5.54 3.18
N GLU A 72 15.25 -5.49 4.20
CA GLU A 72 15.15 -6.53 5.23
C GLU A 72 14.74 -7.89 4.65
N GLU A 73 13.74 -7.89 3.78
CA GLU A 73 13.17 -9.07 3.15
C GLU A 73 13.89 -9.48 1.85
N LYS A 74 14.98 -8.77 1.50
CA LYS A 74 15.81 -9.02 0.29
C LYS A 74 14.98 -9.09 -0.99
N TRP A 75 14.07 -8.14 -1.17
CA TRP A 75 13.29 -8.04 -2.41
C TRP A 75 14.22 -7.69 -3.57
N SER A 76 14.25 -8.56 -4.58
CA SER A 76 15.04 -8.45 -5.81
C SER A 76 14.17 -8.34 -7.04
#